data_AF-A0AAE0BFF7-F1
#
_entry.id   AF-A0AAE0BFF7-F1
#
_cell.length_a   1.000
_cell.length_b   1.000
_cell.length_c   1.000
_cell.angle_alpha   90.00
_cell.angle_beta   90.00
_cell.angle_gamma   90.00
#
_symmetry.space_group_name_H-M   'P 1'
#
loop_
_entity.id
_entity.type
_entity.pdbx_description
1 polymer ?
#
loop_
_entity_poly.entity_id
_entity_poly.type
_entity_poly.pdbx_seq_one_letter_code
_entity_poly.pdbx_strand_id
1 'polypeptide(L)'
;MNRKSYYSMNVQAVADFDLLFMDITVGWPGSVHDARVFRDSHLFRCGENGTLFPTATAASFFGGIRVPWRILGDSAYPSKDWLLVPYKDNGTLTQHSRFYDYIHSSTRMVVERAFGRLKCSALDYSEGQV
;
A
#
# COMPACT_ATOMS: atom_id res chain seq x y z
N MET A 1 -10.32 -13.68 15.32
CA MET A 1 -11.69 -13.48 14.81
C MET A 1 -11.77 -12.08 14.23
N ASN A 2 -12.31 -11.91 13.03
CA ASN A 2 -12.57 -10.58 12.46
C ASN A 2 -13.94 -10.03 12.92
N ARG A 3 -14.31 -8.82 12.48
CA ARG A 3 -15.60 -8.17 12.82
C ARG A 3 -16.85 -9.00 12.44
N LYS A 4 -16.69 -10.04 11.61
CA LYS A 4 -17.75 -10.97 11.18
C LYS A 4 -17.64 -12.37 11.83
N SER A 5 -16.87 -12.51 12.91
CA SER A 5 -16.65 -13.77 13.66
C SER A 5 -15.98 -14.91 12.88
N TYR A 6 -15.32 -14.62 11.76
CA TYR A 6 -14.49 -15.60 11.05
C TYR A 6 -13.04 -15.53 11.52
N TYR A 7 -12.32 -16.65 11.47
CA TYR A 7 -10.86 -16.66 11.58
C TYR A 7 -10.29 -16.12 10.26
N SER A 8 -9.70 -14.93 10.31
CA SER A 8 -8.92 -14.39 9.20
C SER A 8 -7.61 -13.82 9.73
N MET A 9 -6.64 -13.72 8.82
CA MET A 9 -5.33 -13.12 9.05
C MET A 9 -5.20 -11.90 8.16
N ASN A 10 -4.63 -10.82 8.70
CA ASN A 10 -4.33 -9.63 7.92
C ASN A 10 -3.05 -9.84 7.10
N VAL A 11 -3.10 -9.36 5.87
CA VAL A 11 -1.97 -9.28 4.96
C VAL A 11 -1.83 -7.83 4.54
N GLN A 12 -0.68 -7.24 4.81
CA GLN A 12 -0.26 -5.96 4.27
C GLN A 12 0.80 -6.23 3.20
N ALA A 13 0.67 -5.62 2.03
CA ALA A 13 1.67 -5.75 0.99
C ALA A 13 1.90 -4.43 0.25
N VAL A 14 3.13 -4.26 -0.23
CA VAL A 14 3.52 -3.23 -1.19
C VAL A 14 3.72 -3.91 -2.52
N ALA A 15 3.15 -3.37 -3.59
CA ALA A 15 3.36 -3.86 -4.95
C ALA A 15 3.89 -2.75 -5.84
N ASP A 16 4.75 -3.10 -6.79
CA ASP A 16 5.20 -2.21 -7.84
C ASP A 16 4.26 -2.25 -9.06
N PHE A 17 4.54 -1.41 -10.06
CA PHE A 17 3.73 -1.30 -11.27
C PHE A 17 3.71 -2.59 -12.12
N ASP A 18 4.69 -3.48 -11.95
CA ASP A 18 4.78 -4.79 -12.62
C ASP A 18 3.95 -5.87 -11.88
N LEU A 19 3.16 -5.48 -10.87
CA LEU A 19 2.35 -6.34 -10.03
C LEU A 19 3.17 -7.29 -9.16
N LEU A 20 4.45 -6.96 -8.91
CA LEU A 20 5.32 -7.73 -8.04
C LEU A 20 5.21 -7.23 -6.60
N PHE A 21 5.09 -8.15 -5.66
CA PHE A 21 5.09 -7.81 -4.23
C PHE A 21 6.52 -7.53 -3.75
N MET A 22 6.74 -6.30 -3.28
CA MET A 22 8.04 -5.81 -2.83
C MET A 22 8.25 -5.99 -1.32
N ASP A 23 7.17 -5.89 -0.55
CA ASP A 23 7.16 -6.13 0.90
C ASP A 23 5.83 -6.78 1.27
N ILE A 24 5.87 -7.78 2.15
CA ILE A 24 4.68 -8.46 2.66
C ILE A 24 4.82 -8.63 4.17
N THR A 25 3.83 -8.16 4.91
CA THR A 25 3.68 -8.40 6.35
C THR A 25 2.41 -9.23 6.59
N VAL A 26 2.57 -10.39 7.25
CA VAL A 26 1.48 -11.31 7.62
C VAL A 26 1.55 -11.66 9.10
N GLY A 27 0.55 -12.39 9.61
CA GLY A 27 0.59 -12.96 10.97
C GLY A 27 -0.27 -12.25 12.00
N TRP A 28 -0.95 -11.16 11.61
CA TRP A 28 -1.85 -10.45 12.51
C TRP A 28 -3.28 -11.00 12.45
N PRO A 29 -3.96 -11.20 13.59
CA PRO A 29 -5.38 -11.57 13.58
C PRO A 29 -6.21 -10.52 12.85
N GLY A 30 -7.22 -10.97 12.09
CA GLY A 30 -8.10 -10.08 11.32
C GLY A 30 -9.00 -9.13 12.12
N SER A 31 -8.93 -9.17 13.46
CA SER A 31 -9.52 -8.15 14.33
C SER A 31 -8.63 -6.92 14.48
N VAL A 32 -7.32 -7.03 14.19
CA VAL A 32 -6.37 -5.95 14.42
C VAL A 32 -6.55 -4.91 13.33
N HIS A 33 -6.60 -3.63 13.71
CA HIS A 33 -6.70 -2.52 12.77
C HIS A 33 -5.46 -2.45 11.87
N ASP A 34 -5.67 -2.21 10.58
CA ASP A 34 -4.61 -2.11 9.57
C ASP A 34 -3.56 -1.06 9.95
N ALA A 35 -3.99 0.09 10.49
CA ALA A 35 -3.08 1.13 10.96
C ALA A 35 -2.17 0.70 12.13
N ARG A 36 -2.56 -0.32 12.90
CA ARG A 36 -1.70 -0.93 13.92
C ARG A 36 -0.71 -1.91 13.29
N VAL A 37 -1.19 -2.81 12.43
CA VAL A 37 -0.33 -3.72 11.67
C VAL A 37 0.76 -2.95 10.91
N PHE A 38 0.37 -1.84 10.28
CA PHE A 38 1.27 -0.94 9.57
C PHE A 38 2.33 -0.34 10.48
N ARG A 39 1.96 0.26 11.62
CA ARG A 39 2.94 0.85 12.56
C ARG A 39 3.94 -0.15 13.11
N ASP A 40 3.52 -1.40 13.30
CA ASP A 40 4.38 -2.46 13.83
C ASP A 40 5.19 -3.18 12.72
N SER A 41 5.00 -2.81 11.45
CA SER A 41 5.67 -3.45 10.30
C SER A 41 7.14 -3.05 10.14
N HIS A 42 7.91 -3.90 9.48
CA HIS A 42 9.28 -3.58 9.06
C HIS A 42 9.31 -2.35 8.13
N LEU A 43 8.37 -2.29 7.19
CA LEU A 43 8.19 -1.17 6.26
C LEU A 43 8.13 0.18 6.97
N PHE A 44 7.31 0.28 8.03
CA PHE A 44 7.16 1.52 8.79
C PHE A 44 8.45 1.94 9.48
N ARG A 45 9.17 0.99 10.11
CA ARG A 45 10.46 1.26 10.74
C ARG A 45 11.50 1.75 9.72
N CYS A 46 11.58 1.14 8.55
CA CYS A 46 12.48 1.59 7.49
C CYS A 46 12.12 2.98 6.96
N GLY A 47 10.83 3.27 6.83
CA GLY A 47 10.35 4.59 6.43
C GLY A 47 10.74 5.68 7.43
N GLU A 48 10.49 5.47 8.71
CA GLU A 48 10.85 6.44 9.76
C GLU A 48 12.37 6.60 9.91
N ASN A 49 13.15 5.55 9.67
CA ASN A 49 14.62 5.61 9.73
C ASN A 49 15.26 6.13 8.44
N GLY A 50 14.48 6.40 7.38
CA GLY A 50 15.00 6.85 6.08
C GLY A 50 15.77 5.78 5.30
N THR A 51 15.65 4.50 5.67
CA THR A 51 16.32 3.36 5.02
C THR A 51 15.42 2.62 4.05
N LEU A 52 14.19 3.10 3.83
CA LEU A 52 13.20 2.47 2.96
C LEU A 52 13.63 2.46 1.49
N PHE A 53 14.34 3.50 1.04
CA PHE A 53 14.81 3.62 -0.33
C PHE A 53 16.33 3.79 -0.38
N PRO A 54 17.00 3.39 -1.47
CA PRO A 54 18.43 3.64 -1.65
C PRO A 54 18.75 5.14 -1.65
N THR A 55 19.42 5.65 -0.62
CA THR A 55 19.61 7.09 -0.37
C THR A 55 20.25 7.85 -1.55
N ALA A 56 21.12 7.19 -2.31
CA ALA A 56 21.83 7.81 -3.44
C ALA A 56 20.97 7.98 -4.71
N THR A 57 19.94 7.14 -4.91
CA THR A 57 19.22 7.03 -6.20
C THR A 57 17.70 7.07 -6.09
N ALA A 58 17.15 7.24 -4.88
CA ALA A 58 15.71 7.25 -4.62
C ALA A 58 14.99 8.52 -5.10
N ALA A 59 15.22 8.93 -6.34
CA ALA A 59 14.49 10.01 -6.99
C ALA A 59 14.48 9.83 -8.51
N SER A 60 13.39 10.26 -9.12
CA SER A 60 13.25 10.40 -10.56
C SER A 60 13.32 11.87 -10.95
N PHE A 61 13.82 12.18 -12.14
CA PHE A 61 13.87 13.55 -12.66
C PHE A 61 12.82 13.75 -13.74
N PHE A 62 11.94 14.74 -13.56
CA PHE A 62 10.91 15.10 -14.53
C PHE A 62 11.06 16.57 -14.89
N GLY A 63 11.43 16.87 -16.14
CA GLY A 63 11.63 18.26 -16.58
C GLY A 63 12.68 19.02 -15.76
N GLY A 64 13.73 18.33 -15.29
CA GLY A 64 14.76 18.90 -14.41
C GLY A 64 14.38 18.97 -12.92
N ILE A 65 13.15 18.62 -12.56
CA ILE A 65 12.69 18.58 -11.16
C ILE A 65 12.99 17.20 -10.57
N ARG A 66 13.73 17.19 -9.46
CA ARG A 66 14.00 15.97 -8.68
C ARG A 66 12.77 15.60 -7.84
N VAL A 67 12.17 14.45 -8.13
CA VAL A 67 11.00 13.92 -7.41
C VAL A 67 11.42 12.67 -6.63
N PRO A 68 11.45 12.72 -5.28
CA PRO A 68 11.82 11.57 -4.48
C PRO A 68 10.80 10.44 -4.61
N TRP A 69 11.28 9.20 -4.52
CA TRP A 69 10.39 8.03 -4.49
C TRP A 69 9.59 8.03 -3.18
N ARG A 70 8.31 7.64 -3.29
CA ARG A 70 7.38 7.55 -2.16
C ARG A 70 6.41 6.39 -2.41
N ILE A 71 5.90 5.82 -1.33
CA ILE A 71 4.85 4.78 -1.38
C ILE A 71 3.48 5.47 -1.41
N LEU A 72 2.52 4.89 -2.14
CA LEU A 72 1.12 5.28 -2.09
C LEU A 72 0.36 4.39 -1.10
N GLY A 73 -0.14 5.00 -0.03
CA GLY A 73 -0.90 4.35 1.03
C GLY A 73 -2.40 4.57 0.95
N ASP A 74 -3.12 3.86 1.82
CA ASP A 74 -4.54 4.08 2.07
C ASP A 74 -4.81 5.32 2.92
N SER A 75 -6.02 5.87 2.76
CA SER A 75 -6.58 6.92 3.63
C SER A 75 -6.53 6.58 5.12
N ALA A 76 -6.52 5.28 5.46
CA ALA A 76 -6.40 4.79 6.83
C ALA A 76 -5.00 4.95 7.44
N TYR A 77 -3.97 5.20 6.62
CA TYR A 77 -2.58 5.36 7.07
C TYR A 77 -2.22 6.83 7.35
N PRO A 78 -1.22 7.08 8.21
CA PRO A 78 -0.72 8.44 8.42
C PRO A 78 0.02 8.96 7.19
N SER A 79 -0.13 10.25 6.88
CA SER A 79 0.70 10.92 5.88
C SER A 79 2.13 11.07 6.42
N LYS A 80 3.14 10.73 5.59
CA LYS A 80 4.57 10.79 5.92
C LYS A 80 5.37 11.28 4.72
N ASP A 81 6.63 11.67 4.94
CA ASP A 81 7.52 12.08 3.85
C ASP A 81 7.84 10.95 2.86
N TRP A 82 7.67 9.70 3.27
CA TRP A 82 7.89 8.52 2.45
C TRP A 82 6.58 7.80 2.08
N LEU A 83 5.44 8.23 2.64
CA LEU A 83 4.11 7.65 2.42
C LEU A 83 3.08 8.73 2.07
N LEU A 84 2.65 8.73 0.82
CA LEU A 84 1.57 9.58 0.33
C LEU A 84 0.22 8.90 0.57
N VAL A 85 -0.77 9.68 1.01
CA VAL A 85 -2.15 9.22 1.24
C VAL A 85 -3.10 10.20 0.56
N PRO A 86 -4.34 9.79 0.22
CA PRO A 86 -5.33 10.72 -0.32
C PRO A 86 -5.67 11.83 0.69
N TYR A 87 -6.14 12.97 0.20
CA TYR A 87 -6.64 14.03 1.06
C TYR A 87 -7.88 13.55 1.84
N LYS A 88 -8.02 14.02 3.08
CA LYS A 88 -9.24 13.80 3.86
C LYS A 88 -10.32 14.77 3.38
N ASP A 89 -11.46 14.26 2.94
CA ASP A 89 -12.58 15.10 2.54
C ASP A 89 -13.30 15.65 3.78
N ASN A 90 -12.95 16.89 4.13
CA ASN A 90 -13.62 17.64 5.20
C ASN A 90 -14.64 18.65 4.61
N GLY A 91 -15.08 18.45 3.36
CA GLY A 91 -16.01 19.35 2.66
C GLY A 91 -15.34 20.55 1.96
N THR A 92 -14.01 20.66 2.03
CA THR A 92 -13.23 21.80 1.49
C THR A 92 -12.17 21.38 0.47
N LEU A 93 -12.31 20.21 -0.17
CA LEU A 93 -11.36 19.75 -1.18
C LEU A 93 -11.35 20.65 -2.42
N THR A 94 -10.18 21.21 -2.71
CA THR A 94 -9.92 21.96 -3.95
C THR A 94 -9.96 21.03 -5.18
N GLN A 95 -10.11 21.61 -6.38
CA GLN A 95 -10.05 20.84 -7.63
C GLN A 95 -8.71 20.10 -7.80
N HIS A 96 -7.60 20.72 -7.37
CA HIS A 96 -6.28 20.09 -7.39
C HIS A 96 -6.20 18.88 -6.45
N SER A 97 -6.77 18.96 -5.24
CA SER A 97 -6.84 17.84 -4.31
C SER A 97 -7.64 16.67 -4.90
N ARG A 98 -8.79 16.97 -5.52
CA ARG A 98 -9.61 15.95 -6.21
C ARG A 98 -8.88 15.28 -7.37
N PHE A 99 -8.14 16.07 -8.17
CA PHE A 99 -7.34 15.53 -9.26
C PHE A 99 -6.22 14.62 -8.74
N TYR A 100 -5.53 15.02 -7.67
CA TYR A 100 -4.54 14.19 -7.02
C TYR A 100 -5.16 12.88 -6.49
N ASP A 101 -6.29 12.94 -5.78
CA ASP A 101 -6.95 11.75 -5.22
C ASP A 101 -7.42 10.80 -6.32
N TYR A 102 -7.86 11.33 -7.46
CA TYR A 102 -8.21 10.54 -8.64
C TYR A 102 -7.01 9.77 -9.18
N ILE A 103 -5.86 10.43 -9.39
CA ILE A 103 -4.62 9.79 -9.86
C ILE A 103 -4.08 8.80 -8.82
N HIS A 104 -4.14 9.16 -7.54
CA HIS A 104 -3.72 8.32 -6.42
C HIS A 104 -4.53 7.03 -6.37
N SER A 105 -5.85 7.13 -6.45
CA SER A 105 -6.76 5.98 -6.49
C SER A 105 -6.51 5.10 -7.72
N SER A 106 -6.38 5.72 -8.90
CA SER A 106 -6.11 5.01 -10.16
C SER A 106 -4.78 4.24 -10.12
N THR A 107 -3.74 4.84 -9.56
CA THR A 107 -2.42 4.20 -9.45
C THR A 107 -2.44 3.03 -8.47
N ARG A 108 -3.19 3.16 -7.36
CA ARG A 108 -3.32 2.08 -6.37
C ARG A 108 -4.06 0.84 -6.87
N MET A 109 -4.77 0.91 -8.00
CA MET A 109 -5.37 -0.26 -8.65
C MET A 109 -4.38 -1.39 -8.93
N VAL A 110 -3.09 -1.06 -9.06
CA VAL A 110 -1.98 -2.03 -9.17
C VAL A 110 -2.01 -3.04 -8.03
N VAL A 111 -2.19 -2.60 -6.78
CA VAL A 111 -2.20 -3.48 -5.61
C VAL A 111 -3.42 -4.40 -5.63
N GLU A 112 -4.59 -3.88 -6.01
CA GLU A 112 -5.81 -4.69 -6.13
C GLU A 112 -5.66 -5.76 -7.22
N ARG A 113 -5.04 -5.42 -8.35
CA ARG A 113 -4.74 -6.36 -9.44
C ARG A 113 -3.72 -7.41 -9.02
N ALA A 114 -2.68 -7.03 -8.27
CA ALA A 114 -1.68 -7.98 -7.76
C ALA A 114 -2.34 -9.01 -6.81
N PHE A 115 -3.18 -8.56 -5.87
CA PHE A 115 -3.95 -9.47 -5.02
C PHE A 115 -5.00 -10.29 -5.80
N GLY A 116 -5.61 -9.73 -6.84
CA GLY A 116 -6.50 -10.45 -7.74
C GLY A 116 -5.80 -11.64 -8.40
N ARG A 117 -4.60 -11.42 -8.95
CA ARG A 117 -3.79 -12.49 -9.55
C ARG A 117 -3.39 -13.56 -8.55
N LEU A 118 -2.99 -13.17 -7.34
CA LEU A 118 -2.65 -14.10 -6.26
C LEU A 118 -3.85 -14.99 -5.88
N LYS A 119 -5.05 -14.43 -5.85
CA LYS A 119 -6.27 -15.20 -5.53
C LYS A 119 -6.64 -16.17 -6.66
N CYS A 120 -6.59 -15.73 -7.92
CA CYS A 120 -6.89 -16.60 -9.05
C CYS A 120 -5.92 -17.79 -9.12
N SER A 121 -4.61 -17.56 -8.99
CA SER A 121 -3.63 -18.65 -9.03
C SER A 121 -3.77 -19.63 -7.86
N ALA A 122 -4.19 -19.15 -6.69
CA ALA A 122 -4.47 -20.01 -5.55
C ALA A 122 -5.71 -20.91 -5.78
N LEU A 123 -6.71 -20.41 -6.51
CA LEU A 123 -7.90 -21.18 -6.88
C LEU A 123 -7.55 -22.26 -7.93
N ASP A 124 -6.77 -21.91 -8.94
CA ASP A 124 -6.30 -22.87 -9.96
C ASP A 124 -5.49 -24.02 -9.34
N TYR A 125 -4.72 -23.74 -8.27
CA TYR A 125 -3.97 -24.76 -7.53
C TYR A 125 -4.86 -25.68 -6.69
N SER A 126 -6.02 -25.17 -6.24
CA SER A 126 -7.00 -25.96 -5.46
C SER A 126 -7.87 -26.87 -6.33
N GLU A 127 -8.08 -26.52 -7.60
CA GLU A 127 -8.83 -27.34 -8.56
C GLU A 127 -7.96 -28.41 -9.25
N GLY A 128 -6.63 -28.23 -9.30
CA GLY A 128 -5.68 -29.20 -9.86
C GLY A 128 -5.24 -30.33 -8.91
N GLN A 129 -5.95 -30.55 -7.80
CA GLN A 129 -5.69 -31.60 -6.80
C GLN A 129 -6.91 -32.50 -6.53
N VAL A 130 -7.87 -32.57 -7.46
CA VAL A 130 -9.04 -33.49 -7.39
C VAL A 130 -8.98 -34.53 -8.49
#